data_AF-A0A7C4QM98-F1
#
_entry.id   AF-A0A7C4QM98-F1
#
_cell.length_a   1.000
_cell.length_b   1.000
_cell.length_c   1.000
_cell.angle_alpha   90.00
_cell.angle_beta   90.00
_cell.angle_gamma   90.00
#
_symmetry.space_group_name_H-M   'P 1'
#
loop_
_entity.id
_entity.type
_entity.pdbx_description
1 polymer ?
#
loop_
_entity_poly.entity_id
_entity_poly.type
_entity_poly.pdbx_seq_one_letter_code
_entity_poly.pdbx_strand_id
1 'polypeptide(L)'
;MRTLTEDLLGREWRRDDGAAMKIERCLIDANWGTATDLVYQFCRQSPHAALLLPSHGRFVGASSLPFSEYQRRPGDRVGLNWRIPAVMGKRAVRHVSFDTNFWKSFVFARLAVAIADKGSLALFGQKPELHRLFAEHLVAEYRVRTEGRGRTVDEWKPRPGQPDNHWLDGVVGCAVAASIQGARLLSEDESPVRSSGRLKLSQLQRSRR
;
A
#
# COMPACT_ATOMS: atom_id res chain seq x y z
N MET A 1 -10.96 -11.12 13.60
CA MET A 1 -11.12 -10.65 12.19
C MET A 1 -12.56 -10.32 11.86
N ARG A 2 -13.51 -11.28 11.90
CA ARG A 2 -14.92 -11.09 11.51
C ARG A 2 -15.60 -9.86 12.15
N THR A 3 -15.66 -9.80 13.48
CA THR A 3 -16.30 -8.69 14.21
C THR A 3 -15.70 -7.33 13.87
N LEU A 4 -14.37 -7.25 13.77
CA LEU A 4 -13.67 -6.01 13.44
C LEU A 4 -13.96 -5.56 11.99
N THR A 5 -13.98 -6.49 11.03
CA THR A 5 -14.29 -6.14 9.64
C THR A 5 -15.75 -5.72 9.47
N GLU A 6 -16.69 -6.34 10.19
CA GLU A 6 -18.09 -5.95 10.16
C GLU A 6 -18.29 -4.53 10.70
N ASP A 7 -17.68 -4.20 11.84
CA ASP A 7 -17.74 -2.85 12.42
C ASP A 7 -17.07 -1.81 11.50
N LEU A 8 -15.81 -2.02 11.13
CA LEU A 8 -15.04 -1.00 10.41
C LEU A 8 -15.46 -0.82 8.95
N LEU A 9 -15.78 -1.91 8.25
CA LEU A 9 -16.16 -1.87 6.83
C LEU A 9 -17.65 -1.63 6.61
N GLY A 10 -18.49 -1.90 7.63
CA GLY A 10 -19.92 -1.64 7.58
C GLY A 10 -20.31 -0.18 7.83
N ARG A 11 -19.45 0.58 8.52
CA ARG A 11 -19.75 1.97 8.92
C ARG A 11 -19.26 3.03 7.95
N GLU A 12 -19.85 4.21 8.06
CA GLU A 12 -19.40 5.43 7.38
C GLU A 12 -18.48 6.24 8.29
N TRP A 13 -17.49 6.86 7.68
CA TRP A 13 -16.48 7.67 8.33
C TRP A 13 -16.60 9.11 7.84
N ARG A 14 -16.59 10.05 8.78
CA ARG A 14 -16.71 11.47 8.45
C ARG A 14 -15.33 12.05 8.13
N ARG A 15 -15.23 12.72 6.99
CA ARG A 15 -14.05 13.49 6.57
C ARG A 15 -14.09 14.90 7.17
N ASP A 16 -12.96 15.60 7.12
CA ASP A 16 -12.82 16.97 7.65
C ASP A 16 -13.74 17.96 6.93
N ASP A 17 -14.04 17.74 5.64
CA ASP A 17 -15.00 18.52 4.85
C ASP A 17 -16.47 18.17 5.15
N GLY A 18 -16.72 17.28 6.11
CA GLY A 18 -18.05 16.82 6.50
C GLY A 18 -18.64 15.73 5.61
N ALA A 19 -17.97 15.35 4.51
CA ALA A 19 -18.44 14.27 3.65
C ALA A 19 -18.30 12.90 4.34
N ALA A 20 -19.23 12.00 4.03
CA ALA A 20 -19.15 10.60 4.43
C ALA A 20 -18.25 9.81 3.46
N MET A 21 -17.48 8.87 4.00
CA MET A 21 -16.61 7.96 3.25
C MET A 21 -16.68 6.55 3.82
N LYS A 22 -16.50 5.53 2.96
CA LYS A 22 -16.35 4.13 3.38
C LYS A 22 -14.96 3.62 3.05
N ILE A 23 -14.53 2.56 3.72
CA ILE A 23 -13.26 1.89 3.42
C ILE A 23 -13.40 1.10 2.12
N GLU A 24 -12.65 1.48 1.09
CA GLU A 24 -12.70 0.84 -0.24
C GLU A 24 -11.69 -0.30 -0.42
N ARG A 25 -10.69 -0.38 0.48
CA ARG A 25 -9.67 -1.43 0.50
C ARG A 25 -9.15 -1.66 1.91
N CYS A 26 -9.17 -2.90 2.34
CA CYS A 26 -8.59 -3.32 3.60
C CYS A 26 -7.60 -4.46 3.33
N LEU A 27 -6.33 -4.23 3.67
CA LEU A 27 -5.29 -5.25 3.57
C LEU A 27 -5.26 -6.05 4.86
N ILE A 28 -5.02 -7.36 4.73
CA ILE A 28 -4.74 -8.23 5.86
C ILE A 28 -3.38 -8.88 5.61
N ASP A 29 -2.43 -8.63 6.51
CA ASP A 29 -1.11 -9.24 6.41
C ASP A 29 -1.21 -10.76 6.46
N ALA A 30 -0.56 -11.40 5.51
CA ALA A 30 -0.50 -12.85 5.35
C ALA A 30 0.94 -13.35 5.38
N ASN A 31 1.87 -12.62 5.99
CA ASN A 31 3.28 -13.02 6.11
C ASN A 31 3.55 -13.92 7.32
N TRP A 32 2.59 -14.04 8.24
CA TRP A 32 2.68 -14.99 9.35
C TRP A 32 2.35 -16.41 8.89
N GLY A 33 3.39 -17.22 8.64
CA GLY A 33 3.29 -18.49 7.90
C GLY A 33 2.20 -19.47 8.37
N THR A 34 1.93 -19.56 9.68
CA THR A 34 0.87 -20.44 10.21
C THR A 34 -0.55 -19.90 10.01
N ALA A 35 -0.70 -18.60 9.74
CA ALA A 35 -1.98 -17.93 9.52
C ALA A 35 -2.24 -17.60 8.04
N THR A 36 -1.27 -17.78 7.14
CA THR A 36 -1.40 -17.41 5.72
C THR A 36 -2.67 -18.01 5.09
N ASP A 37 -2.86 -19.33 5.18
CA ASP A 37 -4.04 -19.99 4.58
C ASP A 37 -5.36 -19.50 5.21
N LEU A 38 -5.34 -19.22 6.52
CA LEU A 38 -6.50 -18.69 7.23
C LEU A 38 -6.88 -17.29 6.72
N VAL A 39 -5.89 -16.42 6.47
CA VAL A 39 -6.13 -15.08 5.91
C VAL A 39 -6.72 -15.18 4.51
N TYR A 40 -6.17 -16.05 3.65
CA TYR A 40 -6.70 -16.26 2.31
C TYR A 40 -8.13 -16.80 2.34
N GLN A 41 -8.40 -17.79 3.20
CA GLN A 41 -9.73 -18.35 3.38
C GLN A 41 -10.72 -17.27 3.88
N PHE A 42 -10.31 -16.48 4.87
CA PHE A 42 -11.14 -15.40 5.42
C PHE A 42 -11.49 -14.35 4.37
N CYS A 43 -10.49 -13.84 3.63
CA CYS A 43 -10.71 -12.87 2.56
C CYS A 43 -11.65 -13.40 1.48
N ARG A 44 -11.62 -14.71 1.19
CA ARG A 44 -12.50 -15.35 0.21
C ARG A 44 -13.93 -15.53 0.69
N GLN A 45 -14.11 -15.91 1.96
CA GLN A 45 -15.41 -16.30 2.52
C GLN A 45 -16.16 -15.12 3.17
N SER A 46 -15.49 -14.00 3.40
CA SER A 46 -16.08 -12.83 4.04
C SER A 46 -17.16 -12.18 3.17
N PRO A 47 -18.25 -11.66 3.77
CA PRO A 47 -19.22 -10.79 3.08
C PRO A 47 -18.57 -9.55 2.44
N HIS A 48 -17.40 -9.13 2.95
CA HIS A 48 -16.63 -7.99 2.46
C HIS A 48 -15.51 -8.39 1.48
N ALA A 49 -15.56 -9.58 0.86
CA ALA A 49 -14.51 -10.13 0.00
C ALA A 49 -14.05 -9.19 -1.14
N ALA A 50 -14.92 -8.28 -1.63
CA ALA A 50 -14.55 -7.29 -2.64
C ALA A 50 -13.56 -6.22 -2.12
N LEU A 51 -13.62 -5.90 -0.83
CA LEU A 51 -12.83 -4.88 -0.15
C LEU A 51 -11.54 -5.47 0.46
N LEU A 52 -11.61 -6.72 0.93
CA LEU A 52 -10.49 -7.41 1.55
C LEU A 52 -9.45 -7.88 0.52
N LEU A 53 -8.17 -7.77 0.88
CA LEU A 53 -7.09 -8.29 0.06
C LEU A 53 -5.94 -8.79 0.96
N PRO A 54 -5.56 -10.08 0.88
CA PRO A 54 -4.33 -10.55 1.52
C PRO A 54 -3.12 -9.75 1.05
N SER A 55 -2.19 -9.45 1.93
CA SER A 55 -0.99 -8.68 1.61
C SER A 55 0.29 -9.36 2.07
N HIS A 56 1.34 -9.20 1.27
CA HIS A 56 2.69 -9.67 1.55
C HIS A 56 3.68 -8.52 1.42
N GLY A 57 4.23 -8.09 2.55
CA GLY A 57 5.41 -7.24 2.57
C GLY A 57 6.64 -8.02 2.09
N ARG A 58 7.40 -7.47 1.14
CA ARG A 58 8.65 -8.02 0.64
C ARG A 58 9.79 -7.09 0.97
N PHE A 59 10.83 -7.63 1.59
CA PHE A 59 12.10 -6.92 1.73
C PHE A 59 12.75 -6.77 0.35
N VAL A 60 12.95 -5.53 -0.08
CA VAL A 60 13.65 -5.20 -1.32
C VAL A 60 14.86 -4.37 -0.93
N GLY A 61 16.02 -5.02 -0.83
CA GLY A 61 17.29 -4.38 -0.55
C GLY A 61 18.01 -3.90 -1.82
N ALA A 62 19.21 -3.35 -1.65
CA ALA A 62 19.97 -2.80 -2.78
C ALA A 62 20.33 -3.86 -3.84
N SER A 63 20.47 -5.11 -3.40
CA SER A 63 20.73 -6.28 -4.24
C SER A 63 19.47 -6.96 -4.79
N SER A 64 18.27 -6.58 -4.32
CA SER A 64 16.99 -7.18 -4.75
C SER A 64 16.49 -6.58 -6.05
N LEU A 65 15.71 -7.36 -6.82
CA LEU A 65 15.02 -6.86 -8.01
C LEU A 65 13.86 -5.95 -7.57
N PRO A 66 13.84 -4.66 -7.96
CA PRO A 66 12.76 -3.75 -7.59
C PRO A 66 11.45 -4.09 -8.31
N PHE A 67 10.31 -3.72 -7.69
CA PHE A 67 8.98 -3.96 -8.25
C PHE A 67 8.76 -3.33 -9.64
N SER A 68 9.48 -2.23 -9.95
CA SER A 68 9.45 -1.57 -11.26
C SER A 68 10.00 -2.43 -12.41
N GLU A 69 10.91 -3.37 -12.11
CA GLU A 69 11.59 -4.21 -13.10
C GLU A 69 10.87 -5.55 -13.35
N TYR A 70 9.83 -5.87 -12.58
CA TYR A 70 9.06 -7.09 -12.82
C TYR A 70 8.31 -7.02 -14.14
N GLN A 71 8.43 -8.08 -14.94
CA GLN A 71 7.68 -8.21 -16.18
C GLN A 71 6.17 -8.27 -15.88
N ARG A 72 5.42 -7.35 -16.51
CA ARG A 72 3.97 -7.28 -16.40
C ARG A 72 3.34 -8.34 -17.28
N ARG A 73 2.43 -9.14 -16.72
CA ARG A 73 1.64 -10.12 -17.46
C ARG A 73 0.20 -9.63 -17.64
N PRO A 74 -0.53 -10.09 -18.67
CA PRO A 74 -1.96 -9.78 -18.80
C PRO A 74 -2.72 -10.12 -17.52
N GLY A 75 -3.50 -9.16 -17.00
CA GLY A 75 -4.28 -9.29 -15.78
C GLY A 75 -3.57 -8.93 -14.47
N ASP A 76 -2.26 -8.66 -14.51
CA ASP A 76 -1.52 -8.07 -13.40
C ASP A 76 -1.97 -6.62 -13.17
N ARG A 77 -2.14 -6.23 -11.90
CA ARG A 77 -2.20 -4.81 -11.52
C ARG A 77 -0.88 -4.44 -10.87
N VAL A 78 -0.34 -3.29 -11.24
CA VAL A 78 0.93 -2.78 -10.71
C VAL A 78 0.77 -1.30 -10.40
N GLY A 79 1.45 -0.84 -9.36
CA GLY A 79 1.46 0.57 -8.99
C GLY A 79 2.78 0.94 -8.30
N LEU A 80 2.73 1.95 -7.44
CA LEU A 80 3.91 2.48 -6.75
C LEU A 80 4.50 1.42 -5.80
N ASN A 81 5.53 0.71 -6.24
CA ASN A 81 6.22 -0.32 -5.46
C ASN A 81 5.28 -1.38 -4.83
N TRP A 82 4.20 -1.72 -5.55
CA TRP A 82 3.31 -2.82 -5.25
C TRP A 82 2.79 -3.48 -6.53
N ARG A 83 2.41 -4.75 -6.43
CA ARG A 83 1.74 -5.49 -7.51
C ARG A 83 0.70 -6.45 -6.96
N ILE A 84 -0.30 -6.74 -7.78
CA ILE A 84 -1.32 -7.76 -7.59
C ILE A 84 -1.30 -8.63 -8.85
N PRO A 85 -0.62 -9.79 -8.80
CA PRO A 85 -0.57 -10.69 -9.95
C PRO A 85 -1.97 -11.13 -10.40
N ALA A 86 -2.10 -11.49 -11.68
CA ALA A 86 -3.27 -12.20 -12.16
C ALA A 86 -3.42 -13.53 -11.39
N VAL A 87 -4.66 -13.97 -11.20
CA VAL A 87 -4.94 -15.29 -10.62
C VAL A 87 -4.45 -16.35 -11.59
N MET A 88 -3.48 -17.17 -11.18
CA MET A 88 -3.07 -18.36 -11.92
C MET A 88 -3.80 -19.59 -11.37
N GLY A 89 -4.47 -20.35 -12.24
CA GLY A 89 -5.24 -21.54 -11.86
C GLY A 89 -6.68 -21.27 -11.40
N LYS A 90 -7.41 -22.33 -11.05
CA LYS A 90 -8.89 -22.28 -10.90
C LYS A 90 -9.41 -21.67 -9.58
N ARG A 91 -8.57 -21.35 -8.57
CA ARG A 91 -9.06 -21.02 -7.20
C ARG A 91 -8.22 -20.04 -6.35
N ALA A 92 -7.24 -19.32 -6.88
CA ALA A 92 -6.42 -18.44 -6.03
C ALA A 92 -7.08 -17.07 -5.78
N VAL A 93 -7.18 -16.69 -4.50
CA VAL A 93 -7.51 -15.32 -4.09
C VAL A 93 -6.34 -14.42 -4.52
N ARG A 94 -6.63 -13.28 -5.15
CA ARG A 94 -5.58 -12.30 -5.46
C ARG A 94 -4.97 -11.79 -4.16
N HIS A 95 -3.68 -11.51 -4.15
CA HIS A 95 -3.00 -10.84 -3.04
C HIS A 95 -2.18 -9.67 -3.57
N VAL A 96 -1.89 -8.70 -2.72
CA VAL A 96 -0.89 -7.67 -3.02
C VAL A 96 0.47 -8.08 -2.47
N SER A 97 1.52 -7.90 -3.27
CA SER A 97 2.89 -7.87 -2.79
C SER A 97 3.43 -6.44 -2.91
N PHE A 98 4.11 -5.93 -1.89
CA PHE A 98 4.66 -4.58 -1.90
C PHE A 98 6.05 -4.52 -1.26
N ASP A 99 6.83 -3.51 -1.63
CA ASP A 99 8.15 -3.24 -1.09
C ASP A 99 8.05 -2.60 0.30
N THR A 100 8.39 -3.35 1.35
CA THR A 100 8.29 -2.84 2.73
C THR A 100 9.26 -1.70 3.01
N ASN A 101 10.46 -1.76 2.45
CA ASN A 101 11.50 -0.75 2.66
C ASN A 101 11.06 0.60 2.07
N PHE A 102 10.59 0.57 0.81
CA PHE A 102 10.07 1.77 0.17
C PHE A 102 8.89 2.35 0.95
N TRP A 103 7.90 1.53 1.33
CA TRP A 103 6.68 2.03 1.95
C TRP A 103 6.89 2.52 3.38
N LYS A 104 7.82 1.95 4.15
CA LYS A 104 8.24 2.49 5.46
C LYS A 104 8.89 3.86 5.30
N SER A 105 9.84 3.98 4.36
CA SER A 105 10.44 5.28 4.05
C SER A 105 9.42 6.30 3.54
N PHE A 106 8.45 5.88 2.74
CA PHE A 106 7.35 6.73 2.28
C PHE A 106 6.55 7.27 3.46
N VAL A 107 6.07 6.41 4.37
CA VAL A 107 5.30 6.81 5.56
C VAL A 107 6.09 7.78 6.43
N PHE A 108 7.35 7.49 6.73
CA PHE A 108 8.19 8.39 7.52
C PHE A 108 8.45 9.72 6.83
N ALA A 109 8.59 9.73 5.51
CA ALA A 109 8.68 10.96 4.74
C ALA A 109 7.38 11.76 4.73
N ARG A 110 6.22 11.21 5.10
CA ARG A 110 4.96 11.96 5.30
C ARG A 110 4.81 12.43 6.74
N LEU A 111 5.24 11.63 7.71
CA LEU A 111 5.28 12.00 9.14
C LEU A 111 6.25 13.16 9.41
N ALA A 112 7.32 13.29 8.61
CA ALA A 112 8.28 14.37 8.72
C ALA A 112 7.84 15.69 8.06
N VAL A 113 6.77 15.68 7.26
CA VAL A 113 6.22 16.89 6.64
C VAL A 113 5.46 17.67 7.70
N ALA A 114 5.62 19.00 7.72
CA ALA A 114 4.93 19.84 8.70
C ALA A 114 3.41 19.64 8.63
N ILE A 115 2.75 19.71 9.79
CA ILE A 115 1.30 19.60 9.84
C ILE A 115 0.68 20.69 8.97
N ALA A 116 -0.33 20.32 8.17
CA ALA A 116 -1.00 21.14 7.16
C ALA A 116 -0.25 21.39 5.85
N ASP A 117 1.01 20.96 5.71
CA ASP A 117 1.67 20.95 4.40
C ASP A 117 1.18 19.78 3.53
N LYS A 118 1.27 19.96 2.21
CA LYS A 118 0.82 18.97 1.23
C LYS A 118 1.58 17.65 1.41
N GLY A 119 0.82 16.57 1.57
CA GLY A 119 1.38 15.22 1.77
C GLY A 119 1.84 14.95 3.20
N SER A 120 1.43 15.75 4.19
CA SER A 120 1.59 15.42 5.60
C SER A 120 0.77 14.20 6.01
N LEU A 121 1.32 13.42 6.95
CA LEU A 121 0.60 12.42 7.71
C LEU A 121 0.69 12.83 9.18
N ALA A 122 -0.46 13.02 9.84
CA ALA A 122 -0.54 13.51 11.21
C ALA A 122 -1.39 12.59 12.09
N LEU A 123 -1.17 12.67 13.41
CA LEU A 123 -1.97 11.99 14.42
C LEU A 123 -3.05 12.93 14.96
N PHE A 124 -4.20 12.37 15.33
CA PHE A 124 -5.34 13.15 15.82
C PHE A 124 -5.13 13.60 17.28
N GLY A 125 -5.80 14.68 17.69
CA GLY A 125 -5.75 15.16 19.06
C GLY A 125 -4.46 15.89 19.42
N GLN A 126 -4.37 16.33 20.69
CA GLN A 126 -3.31 17.24 21.15
C GLN A 126 -2.48 16.69 22.31
N LYS A 127 -2.80 15.48 22.82
CA LYS A 127 -2.14 14.85 23.97
C LYS A 127 -1.16 13.78 23.49
N PRO A 128 0.16 14.03 23.48
CA PRO A 128 1.16 13.08 22.97
C PRO A 128 1.14 11.73 23.69
N GLU A 129 0.74 11.71 24.96
CA GLU A 129 0.75 10.55 25.84
C GLU A 129 -0.23 9.48 25.34
N LEU A 130 -1.32 9.88 24.69
CA LEU A 130 -2.29 8.97 24.08
C LEU A 130 -1.70 8.21 22.88
N HIS A 131 -0.64 8.75 22.28
CA HIS A 131 0.02 8.18 21.11
C HIS A 131 1.36 7.51 21.45
N ARG A 132 1.72 7.41 22.73
CA ARG A 132 3.04 6.92 23.14
C ARG A 132 3.33 5.50 22.64
N LEU A 133 2.43 4.56 22.93
CA LEU A 133 2.56 3.18 22.45
C LEU A 133 2.61 3.15 20.91
N PHE A 134 1.89 4.06 20.26
CA PHE A 134 1.89 4.13 18.80
C PHE A 134 3.23 4.60 18.25
N ALA A 135 3.79 5.65 18.83
CA ALA A 135 5.13 6.11 18.50
C ALA A 135 6.17 5.01 18.73
N GLU A 136 6.09 4.27 19.84
CA GLU A 136 7.00 3.17 20.17
C GLU A 136 7.00 2.08 19.08
N HIS A 137 5.83 1.64 18.61
CA HIS A 137 5.73 0.68 17.51
C HIS A 137 6.23 1.24 16.17
N LEU A 138 6.02 2.54 15.90
CA LEU A 138 6.50 3.18 14.68
C LEU A 138 8.02 3.25 14.62
N VAL A 139 8.69 3.49 15.75
CA VAL A 139 10.16 3.62 15.84
C VAL A 139 10.86 2.32 16.24
N ALA A 140 10.13 1.20 16.32
CA ALA A 140 10.67 -0.13 16.59
C ALA A 140 11.64 -0.63 15.51
N GLU A 141 11.68 0.04 14.35
CA GLU A 141 12.64 -0.20 13.29
C GLU A 141 13.43 1.08 12.97
N TYR A 142 14.63 0.89 12.42
CA TYR A 142 15.46 1.98 11.93
C TYR A 142 15.92 1.69 10.50
N ARG A 143 16.10 2.75 9.72
CA ARG A 143 16.60 2.66 8.35
C ARG A 143 18.12 2.75 8.30
N VAL A 144 18.72 1.95 7.43
CA VAL A 144 20.13 2.05 7.04
C VAL A 144 20.17 2.32 5.54
N ARG A 145 20.83 3.40 5.14
CA ARG A 145 21.03 3.70 3.73
C ARG A 145 22.06 2.73 3.16
N THR A 146 21.64 1.94 2.19
CA THR A 146 22.46 0.91 1.54
C THR A 146 22.54 1.20 0.05
N GLU A 147 23.75 1.16 -0.49
CA GLU A 147 24.01 1.30 -1.92
C GLU A 147 24.34 -0.07 -2.53
N GLY A 148 23.84 -0.32 -3.74
CA GLY A 148 24.08 -1.56 -4.45
C GLY A 148 23.43 -1.56 -5.82
N ARG A 149 24.11 -2.18 -6.80
CA ARG A 149 23.66 -2.24 -8.20
C ARG A 149 23.27 -0.87 -8.77
N GLY A 150 24.04 0.17 -8.43
CA GLY A 150 23.81 1.55 -8.90
C GLY A 150 22.58 2.24 -8.33
N ARG A 151 21.98 1.71 -7.25
CA ARG A 151 20.82 2.31 -6.57
C ARG A 151 21.12 2.49 -5.09
N THR A 152 20.52 3.54 -4.53
CA THR A 152 20.50 3.78 -3.09
C THR A 152 19.11 3.45 -2.57
N VAL A 153 19.02 2.59 -1.56
CA VAL A 153 17.75 2.24 -0.90
C VAL A 153 17.90 2.37 0.61
N ASP A 154 16.79 2.66 1.28
CA ASP A 154 16.73 2.65 2.74
C ASP A 154 16.29 1.24 3.19
N GLU A 155 17.18 0.46 3.79
CA GLU A 155 16.87 -0.86 4.33
C GLU A 155 16.43 -0.75 5.79
N TRP A 156 15.22 -1.20 6.09
CA TRP A 156 14.64 -1.14 7.43
C TRP A 156 14.97 -2.40 8.23
N LYS A 157 15.45 -2.20 9.47
CA LYS A 157 15.88 -3.26 10.38
C LYS A 157 15.22 -3.10 11.74
N PRO A 158 14.84 -4.20 12.41
CA PRO A 158 14.31 -4.15 13.76
C PRO A 158 15.37 -3.62 14.73
N ARG A 159 14.93 -2.79 15.67
CA ARG A 159 15.78 -2.28 16.74
C ARG A 159 15.93 -3.36 17.82
N PRO A 160 17.16 -3.61 18.32
CA PRO A 160 17.37 -4.53 19.44
C PRO A 160 16.53 -4.11 20.66
N GLY A 161 15.81 -5.07 21.26
CA GLY A 161 15.00 -4.84 22.46
C GLY A 161 13.62 -4.20 22.22
N GLN A 162 13.23 -3.92 20.97
CA GLN A 162 11.90 -3.41 20.62
C GLN A 162 11.28 -4.30 19.53
N PRO A 163 10.67 -5.45 19.90
CA PRO A 163 10.23 -6.43 18.92
C PRO A 163 8.94 -6.05 18.18
N ASP A 164 8.07 -5.22 18.79
CA ASP A 164 6.71 -5.04 18.27
C ASP A 164 6.61 -3.86 17.31
N ASN A 165 6.47 -4.17 16.02
CA ASN A 165 6.33 -3.21 14.92
C ASN A 165 4.94 -3.26 14.26
N HIS A 166 3.99 -4.00 14.84
CA HIS A 166 2.72 -4.33 14.18
C HIS A 166 1.91 -3.11 13.70
N TRP A 167 1.96 -2.00 14.44
CA TRP A 167 1.27 -0.77 14.02
C TRP A 167 2.02 -0.01 12.93
N LEU A 168 3.35 -0.11 12.85
CA LEU A 168 4.10 0.38 11.69
C LEU A 168 3.67 -0.37 10.43
N ASP A 169 3.64 -1.70 10.50
CA ASP A 169 3.21 -2.54 9.37
C ASP A 169 1.74 -2.27 9.00
N GLY A 170 0.88 -2.01 9.99
CA GLY A 170 -0.50 -1.58 9.78
C GLY A 170 -0.63 -0.25 9.03
N VAL A 171 0.10 0.79 9.43
CA VAL A 171 0.11 2.10 8.75
C VAL A 171 0.66 1.98 7.33
N VAL A 172 1.73 1.21 7.15
CA VAL A 172 2.28 0.88 5.83
C VAL A 172 1.22 0.20 4.97
N GLY A 173 0.51 -0.79 5.51
CA GLY A 173 -0.60 -1.46 4.83
C GLY A 173 -1.71 -0.49 4.42
N CYS A 174 -2.08 0.46 5.28
CA CYS A 174 -3.05 1.51 4.95
C CYS A 174 -2.58 2.40 3.79
N ALA A 175 -1.30 2.81 3.79
CA ALA A 175 -0.73 3.62 2.72
C ALA A 175 -0.71 2.87 1.36
N VAL A 176 -0.37 1.58 1.38
CA VAL A 176 -0.44 0.70 0.20
C VAL A 176 -1.89 0.56 -0.28
N ALA A 177 -2.86 0.32 0.61
CA ALA A 177 -4.28 0.24 0.27
C ALA A 177 -4.78 1.53 -0.40
N ALA A 178 -4.43 2.69 0.14
CA ALA A 178 -4.77 3.99 -0.44
C ALA A 178 -4.17 4.14 -1.85
N SER A 179 -2.91 3.75 -2.05
CA SER A 179 -2.27 3.76 -3.37
C SER A 179 -2.94 2.82 -4.37
N ILE A 180 -3.41 1.65 -3.94
CA ILE A 180 -4.19 0.72 -4.77
C ILE A 180 -5.51 1.35 -5.24
N GLN A 181 -6.14 2.19 -4.40
CA GLN A 181 -7.34 2.96 -4.75
C GLN A 181 -7.03 4.22 -5.58
N GLY A 182 -5.74 4.50 -5.83
CA GLY A 182 -5.32 5.62 -6.68
C GLY A 182 -4.95 6.89 -5.93
N ALA A 183 -4.88 6.86 -4.59
CA ALA A 183 -4.29 7.96 -3.83
C ALA A 183 -2.81 8.13 -4.21
N ARG A 184 -2.42 9.36 -4.56
CA ARG A 184 -1.08 9.71 -5.02
C ARG A 184 -0.67 11.04 -4.41
N LEU A 185 0.64 11.21 -4.21
CA LEU A 185 1.18 12.53 -3.94
C LEU A 185 1.15 13.32 -5.23
N LEU A 186 0.58 14.53 -5.17
CA LEU A 186 0.65 15.49 -6.26
C LEU A 186 2.06 16.04 -6.31
N SER A 187 2.91 15.48 -7.16
CA SER A 187 4.18 16.11 -7.55
C SER A 187 3.89 17.19 -8.61
N GLU A 188 4.64 18.28 -8.59
CA GLU A 188 4.53 19.39 -9.57
C GLU A 188 4.83 18.96 -11.03
N ASP A 189 5.29 17.73 -11.24
CA ASP A 189 5.58 17.13 -12.55
C ASP A 189 4.46 16.20 -13.08
N GLU A 190 3.18 16.56 -12.92
CA GLU A 190 2.15 16.00 -13.80
C GLU A 190 2.23 16.68 -15.17
N SER A 191 3.16 16.20 -16.01
CA SER A 191 2.89 16.25 -17.45
C SER A 191 1.57 15.51 -17.68
N PRO A 192 0.54 16.16 -18.26
CA PRO A 192 -0.75 15.53 -18.44
C PRO A 192 -0.53 14.22 -19.19
N VAL A 193 -1.06 13.13 -18.63
CA VAL A 193 -1.14 11.83 -19.31
C VAL A 193 -1.69 12.15 -20.70
N ARG A 194 -0.86 12.01 -21.74
CA ARG A 194 -1.31 12.17 -23.13
C ARG A 194 -2.48 11.20 -23.26
N SER A 195 -3.70 11.71 -23.29
CA SER A 195 -4.85 10.90 -23.61
C SER A 195 -4.48 10.25 -24.94
N SER A 196 -4.30 8.93 -24.99
CA SER A 196 -4.19 8.26 -26.27
C SER A 196 -5.48 8.60 -26.97
N GLY A 197 -5.44 9.53 -27.92
CA GLY A 197 -6.63 10.00 -28.60
C GLY A 197 -7.38 8.77 -29.07
N ARG A 198 -8.66 8.66 -28.73
CA ARG A 198 -9.52 7.59 -29.28
C ARG A 198 -9.42 7.69 -30.79
N LEU A 199 -8.61 6.83 -31.40
CA LEU A 199 -8.53 6.70 -32.84
C LEU A 199 -9.93 6.32 -33.31
N LYS A 200 -10.59 7.26 -33.98
CA LYS A 200 -11.88 6.99 -34.60
C LYS A 200 -11.63 6.05 -35.77
N LEU A 201 -12.43 5.01 -35.92
CA LEU A 201 -12.31 4.02 -37.00
C LEU A 201 -12.25 4.67 -38.40
N SER A 202 -12.90 5.82 -38.55
CA SER A 202 -12.89 6.64 -39.77
C SER A 202 -11.52 7.21 -40.14
N GLN A 203 -10.61 7.41 -39.17
CA GLN A 203 -9.24 7.88 -39.42
C GLN A 203 -8.36 6.77 -40.00
N LEU A 204 -8.56 5.52 -39.59
CA LEU A 204 -7.84 4.34 -40.12
C LEU A 204 -8.29 3.96 -41.55
N GLN A 205 -9.55 4.26 -41.91
CA GLN A 205 -10.06 3.99 -43.26
C GLN A 205 -9.56 5.00 -44.30
N ARG A 206 -9.28 6.25 -43.90
CA ARG A 206 -8.76 7.28 -44.82
C ARG A 206 -7.28 7.10 -45.15
N SER A 207 -6.48 6.47 -44.29
CA SER A 207 -5.05 6.23 -44.53
C SER A 207 -4.76 4.99 -45.41
N ARG A 208 -5.81 4.36 -45.95
CA ARG A 208 -5.74 3.15 -46.78
C ARG A 208 -6.13 3.39 -48.25
N ARG A 209 -6.33 4.65 -48.66
CA ARG A 209 -6.44 5.07 -50.05
C ARG A 209 -5.22 5.90 -50.40
#